data_AF-A0A822FTE9-F1
#
_entry.id   AF-A0A822FTE9-F1
#
_cell.length_a   1.000
_cell.length_b   1.000
_cell.length_c   1.000
_cell.angle_alpha   90.00
_cell.angle_beta   90.00
_cell.angle_gamma   90.00
#
_symmetry.space_group_name_H-M   'P 1'
#
loop_
_entity.id
_entity.type
_entity.pdbx_description
1 polymer ?
#
loop_
_entity_poly.entity_id
_entity_poly.type
_entity_poly.pdbx_seq_one_letter_code
_entity_poly.pdbx_strand_id
1 'polypeptide(L)' 'LDFQDRLEYRILAFNESSDQDLFETFSLVNLHTENQLGLRLLKSLDREKRTIYKMRISASDGELTGQLLLDVHILDSNDN' A
#
# COMPACT_ATOMS: atom_id res chain seq x y z
N LEU A 1 -23.13 -9.10 10.08
CA LEU A 1 -21.69 -8.84 10.22
C LEU A 1 -21.11 -9.00 8.83
N ASP A 2 -20.76 -7.89 8.19
CA ASP A 2 -20.10 -7.93 6.88
C ASP A 2 -18.72 -8.59 7.02
N PHE A 3 -18.42 -9.54 6.16
CA PHE A 3 -17.14 -10.27 6.16
C PHE A 3 -15.93 -9.33 6.02
N GLN A 4 -16.14 -8.09 5.54
CA GLN A 4 -15.10 -7.09 5.32
C GLN A 4 -14.56 -6.45 6.59
N ASP A 5 -15.34 -6.37 7.68
CA ASP A 5 -14.85 -5.85 8.96
C ASP A 5 -13.82 -6.79 9.63
N ARG A 6 -13.64 -8.00 9.09
CA ARG A 6 -12.68 -9.00 9.58
C ARG A 6 -11.38 -9.06 8.79
N LEU A 7 -11.27 -8.35 7.67
CA LEU A 7 -10.07 -8.40 6.84
C LEU A 7 -9.00 -7.46 7.39
N GLU A 8 -7.89 -8.06 7.81
CA GLU A 8 -6.69 -7.38 8.23
C GLU A 8 -5.82 -7.09 6.99
N TYR A 9 -5.69 -5.81 6.65
CA TYR A 9 -4.84 -5.35 5.55
C TYR A 9 -3.48 -4.86 6.05
N ARG A 10 -2.40 -5.25 5.39
CA ARG A 10 -1.03 -4.85 5.74
C ARG A 10 -0.21 -4.53 4.51
N ILE A 11 0.60 -3.47 4.61
CA ILE A 11 1.69 -3.21 3.69
C ILE A 11 2.87 -4.05 4.15
N LEU A 12 3.55 -4.70 3.22
CA LEU A 12 4.77 -5.47 3.42
C LEU A 12 5.83 -4.93 2.46
N ALA A 13 7.08 -4.89 2.93
CA ALA A 13 8.23 -4.59 2.07
C ALA A 13 8.34 -5.65 0.95
N PHE A 14 8.72 -5.23 -0.25
CA PHE A 14 8.86 -6.16 -1.37
C PHE A 14 10.05 -7.11 -1.21
N ASN A 15 11.10 -6.66 -0.52
CA ASN A 15 12.29 -7.41 -0.15
C ASN A 15 12.34 -7.62 1.39
N GLU A 16 13.18 -8.55 1.87
CA GLU A 16 13.35 -8.83 3.31
C GLU A 16 14.08 -7.72 4.09
N SER A 17 14.29 -6.57 3.45
CA SER A 17 14.82 -5.36 4.06
C SER A 17 13.64 -4.53 4.57
N SER A 18 13.60 -4.20 5.86
CA SER A 18 12.61 -3.28 6.40
C SER A 18 12.70 -1.92 5.70
N ASP A 19 11.80 -1.67 4.75
CA ASP A 19 11.68 -0.39 4.04
C ASP A 19 10.91 0.59 4.92
N GLN A 20 11.60 1.20 5.90
CA GLN A 20 10.96 2.11 6.85
C GLN A 20 10.33 3.33 6.16
N ASP A 21 10.97 3.84 5.10
CA ASP A 21 10.44 4.94 4.31
C ASP A 21 9.08 4.59 3.67
N LEU A 22 8.91 3.36 3.18
CA LEU A 22 7.62 2.88 2.66
C LEU A 22 6.50 2.99 3.71
N PHE A 23 6.74 2.51 4.93
CA PHE A 23 5.74 2.51 6.02
C PHE A 23 5.43 3.90 6.56
N GLU A 24 6.36 4.84 6.43
CA GLU A 24 6.14 6.25 6.76
C GLU A 24 5.48 7.03 5.60
N THR A 25 5.52 6.49 4.38
CA THR A 25 4.98 7.16 3.18
C THR A 25 3.54 6.78 2.91
N PHE A 26 3.18 5.51 3.08
CA PHE A 26 1.88 4.97 2.68
C PHE A 26 1.11 4.39 3.85
N SER A 27 -0.20 4.59 3.85
CA SER A 27 -1.13 3.85 4.70
C SER A 27 -2.28 3.26 3.89
N LEU A 28 -2.85 2.17 4.38
CA LEU A 28 -4.05 1.59 3.83
C LEU A 28 -5.27 2.16 4.56
N VAL A 29 -6.32 2.45 3.79
CA VAL A 29 -7.59 2.95 4.31
C VAL A 29 -8.68 2.02 3.82
N ASN A 30 -9.42 1.39 4.73
CA ASN A 30 -10.59 0.60 4.36
C ASN A 30 -11.73 1.54 3.97
N LEU A 31 -12.05 1.56 2.68
CA LEU A 31 -13.17 2.30 2.13
C LEU A 31 -14.36 1.34 2.13
N HIS A 32 -15.04 1.26 3.28
CA HIS A 32 -16.19 0.39 3.56
C HIS A 32 -17.34 0.56 2.54
N THR A 33 -17.29 1.61 1.72
CA THR A 33 -18.13 1.77 0.54
C THR A 33 -17.51 0.97 -0.63
N GLU A 34 -18.20 -0.10 -1.05
CA GLU A 34 -17.93 -0.85 -2.29
C GLU A 34 -16.74 -1.82 -2.31
N ASN A 35 -16.36 -2.39 -1.16
CA ASN A 35 -15.24 -3.35 -1.07
C ASN A 35 -13.90 -2.79 -1.57
N GLN A 36 -13.63 -1.51 -1.32
CA GLN A 36 -12.44 -0.83 -1.82
C GLN A 36 -11.38 -0.68 -0.72
N LEU A 37 -10.12 -0.83 -1.13
CA LEU A 37 -8.96 -0.53 -0.30
C LEU A 37 -8.25 0.70 -0.89
N GLY A 38 -8.22 1.78 -0.13
CA GLY A 38 -7.50 2.99 -0.50
C GLY A 38 -6.03 2.91 -0.10
N LEU A 39 -5.13 3.37 -0.96
CA LEU A 39 -3.74 3.65 -0.62
C LEU A 39 -3.59 5.17 -0.46
N ARG A 40 -3.23 5.60 0.75
CA ARG A 40 -3.11 7.02 1.10
C ARG A 40 -1.66 7.40 1.32
N LEU A 41 -1.29 8.60 0.83
CA LEU A 41 -0.01 9.23 1.13
C LEU A 41 -0.05 9.93 2.50
N LEU A 42 0.94 9.65 3.32
CA LEU A 42 1.18 10.28 4.63
C LEU A 42 2.14 11.47 4.53
N LYS A 43 3.01 11.49 3.52
CA LYS A 43 3.95 12.59 3.22
C LYS A 43 4.04 12.82 1.72
N SER A 44 4.58 13.99 1.34
CA SER A 44 4.85 14.33 -0.06
C SER A 44 5.90 13.40 -0.67
N LEU A 45 5.68 13.00 -1.91
CA LEU A 45 6.63 12.21 -2.69
C LEU A 45 7.66 13.14 -3.34
N ASP A 46 8.91 12.70 -3.34
CA ASP A 46 10.04 13.43 -3.91
C ASP A 46 10.76 12.51 -4.90
N ARG A 47 10.64 12.84 -6.19
CA ARG A 47 11.19 12.02 -7.28
C ARG A 47 12.71 11.93 -7.22
N GLU A 48 13.41 12.96 -6.74
CA GLU A 48 14.87 12.97 -6.61
C GLU A 48 15.35 11.98 -5.54
N LYS A 49 14.57 11.81 -4.47
CA LYS A 49 14.85 10.80 -3.43
C LYS A 49 14.49 9.39 -3.86
N ARG A 50 13.32 9.21 -4.48
CA ARG A 50 12.84 7.87 -4.86
C ARG A 50 11.84 7.93 -6.01
N THR A 51 12.16 7.20 -7.07
CA THR A 51 11.35 7.16 -8.31
C THR A 51 10.34 6.02 -8.33
N ILE A 52 10.58 4.95 -7.56
CA ILE A 52 9.71 3.76 -7.54
C ILE A 52 9.60 3.22 -6.11
N TYR A 53 8.38 2.94 -5.69
CA TYR A 53 8.07 2.13 -4.51
C TYR A 53 7.54 0.78 -4.95
N LYS A 54 8.16 -0.30 -4.45
CA LYS A 54 7.67 -1.66 -4.64
C LYS A 54 7.21 -2.19 -3.30
N MET A 55 5.98 -2.65 -3.22
CA MET A 55 5.40 -3.17 -1.99
C MET A 55 4.47 -4.34 -2.26
N ARG A 56 4.16 -5.09 -1.20
CA ARG A 56 3.12 -6.10 -1.24
C ARG A 56 2.00 -5.72 -0.28
N ILE A 57 0.77 -5.80 -0.75
CA ILE A 57 -0.41 -5.65 0.11
C ILE A 57 -0.90 -7.05 0.44
N SER A 58 -1.06 -7.33 1.72
CA SER A 58 -1.61 -8.58 2.24
C SER A 58 -2.98 -8.33 2.83
N ALA A 59 -3.96 -9.16 2.49
CA ALA A 59 -5.27 -9.19 3.10
C ALA A 59 -5.46 -10.57 3.74
N SER A 60 -5.79 -10.62 5.03
CA SER A 60 -6.05 -11.88 5.73
C SER A 60 -7.33 -11.80 6.55
N ASP A 61 -8.12 -12.87 6.50
CA ASP A 61 -9.30 -13.06 7.36
C ASP A 61 -8.99 -13.90 8.62
N GLY A 62 -7.70 -14.23 8.83
CA GLY A 62 -7.19 -15.09 9.89
C GLY A 62 -6.95 -16.55 9.47
N GLU A 63 -7.56 -17.03 8.38
CA GLU A 63 -7.42 -18.41 7.89
C GLU A 63 -6.77 -18.45 6.50
N LEU A 64 -7.22 -17.56 5.62
CA LEU A 64 -6.69 -17.38 4.28
C LEU A 64 -5.96 -16.04 4.19
N THR A 65 -5.01 -15.98 3.27
CA THR A 65 -4.26 -14.77 2.98
C THR A 65 -4.16 -14.57 1.47
N GLY A 66 -4.66 -13.43 0.99
CA GLY A 66 -4.48 -12.94 -0.36
C GLY A 66 -3.37 -11.90 -0.41
N GLN A 67 -2.62 -11.86 -1.52
CA GLN A 67 -1.53 -10.91 -1.70
C GLN A 67 -1.58 -10.24 -3.08
N LEU A 68 -1.25 -8.95 -3.10
CA LEU A 68 -1.11 -8.13 -4.30
C LEU A 68 0.28 -7.50 -4.33
N LEU A 69 0.96 -7.54 -5.48
CA LEU A 69 2.18 -6.78 -5.71
C LEU A 69 1.84 -5.43 -6.31
N LEU A 70 2.45 -4.37 -5.78
CA LEU A 70 2.21 -3.00 -6.24
C LEU A 70 3.54 -2.30 -6.54
N ASP A 71 3.66 -1.84 -7.78
CA ASP A 71 4.77 -1.01 -8.27
C ASP A 71 4.24 0.41 -8.49
N VAL A 72 4.63 1.35 -7.63
CA VAL A 72 4.21 2.76 -7.70
C VAL A 72 5.33 3.58 -8.30
N HIS A 73 5.07 4.18 -9.47
CA HIS A 73 6.02 5.05 -10.17
C HIS A 73 5.72 6.51 -9.87
N ILE A 74 6.73 7.26 -9.43
CA ILE A 74 6.61 8.69 -9.16
C ILE A 74 6.90 9.44 -10.47
N LEU A 75 5.84 10.00 -11.05
CA LEU A 75 5.95 10.84 -12.24
C LEU A 75 6.36 12.26 -11.86
N ASP A 76 7.12 12.92 -12.74
CA ASP A 76 7.36 14.34 -12.56
C ASP A 76 6.07 15.10 -12.90
N SER A 77 5.88 16.29 -12.32
CA SER A 77 4.69 17.10 -12.62
C SER A 77 4.59 17.49 -14.10
N ASN A 78 5.68 17.35 -14.86
CA ASN A 78 5.82 17.78 -16.25
C ASN A 78 5.91 16.64 -17.29
N ASP A 79 5.60 15.38 -16.93
CA ASP A 79 5.53 14.25 -17.88
C ASP A 79 4.13 14.17 -18.59
N ASN A 80 3.56 15.31 -18.99
CA ASN A 80 2.25 15.41 -19.67
C ASN A 80 2.37 15.82 -21.13
#